data_AF-A0A976E0A5-F1
#
_entry.id   AF-A0A976E0A5-F1
#
_cell.length_a   1.000
_cell.length_b   1.000
_cell.length_c   1.000
_cell.angle_alpha   90.00
_cell.angle_beta   90.00
_cell.angle_gamma   90.00
#
_symmetry.space_group_name_H-M   'P 1'
#
loop_
_entity.id
_entity.type
_entity.pdbx_description
1 polymer ?
#
loop_
_entity_poly.entity_id
_entity_poly.type
_entity_poly.pdbx_seq_one_letter_code
_entity_poly.pdbx_strand_id
1 'polypeptide(L)'
;MPTSAIALLGFASWTLLLLMGIAMLRGYYTLFGGRYANSFAVMGEDVSPFSGRLCRAHVNCYENLPAFAAIIAAAHFSGQSNITDPLALWALAARIAQSTVHLISTRNRAVMMRFSLLMVQWVIQVVWIVKILSNLG
;
A
#
# COMPACT_ATOMS: atom_id res chain seq x y z
N MET A 1 21.72 -3.85 3.07
CA MET A 1 20.69 -4.00 2.03
C MET A 1 20.40 -2.62 1.46
N PRO A 2 20.20 -2.46 0.14
CA PRO A 2 19.72 -1.20 -0.44
C PRO A 2 18.42 -0.77 0.25
N THR A 3 18.28 0.52 0.55
CA THR A 3 17.06 1.05 1.20
C THR A 3 15.83 0.83 0.34
N SER A 4 15.98 0.75 -0.98
CA SER A 4 14.92 0.34 -1.91
C SER A 4 14.42 -1.09 -1.68
N ALA A 5 15.31 -2.05 -1.42
CA ALA A 5 14.89 -3.42 -1.11
C ALA A 5 14.11 -3.49 0.20
N ILE A 6 14.55 -2.74 1.21
CA ILE A 6 13.83 -2.61 2.49
C ILE A 6 12.46 -1.99 2.28
N ALA A 7 12.37 -0.93 1.46
CA ALA A 7 11.09 -0.27 1.16
C ALA A 7 10.12 -1.19 0.42
N LEU A 8 10.60 -1.97 -0.55
CA LEU A 8 9.80 -2.95 -1.28
C LEU A 8 9.26 -4.04 -0.37
N LEU A 9 10.12 -4.63 0.46
CA LEU A 9 9.70 -5.62 1.45
C LEU A 9 8.74 -5.02 2.48
N GLY A 10 8.97 -3.78 2.92
CA GLY A 10 8.10 -3.07 3.83
C GLY A 10 6.70 -2.82 3.24
N PHE A 11 6.62 -2.43 1.95
CA PHE A 11 5.33 -2.26 1.27
C PHE A 11 4.63 -3.62 1.16
N ALA A 12 5.31 -4.66 0.67
CA ALA A 12 4.74 -6.01 0.58
C ALA A 12 4.23 -6.50 1.95
N SER A 13 5.03 -6.30 3.01
CA SER A 13 4.67 -6.65 4.39
C SER A 13 3.45 -5.87 4.86
N TRP A 14 3.36 -4.57 4.57
CA TRP A 14 2.19 -3.76 4.93
C TRP A 14 0.92 -4.23 4.21
N THR A 15 1.00 -4.57 2.93
CA THR A 15 -0.12 -5.15 2.18
C THR A 15 -0.59 -6.46 2.81
N LEU A 16 0.35 -7.35 3.17
CA LEU A 16 0.04 -8.61 3.86
C LEU A 16 -0.58 -8.38 5.24
N LEU A 17 -0.08 -7.41 6.01
CA LEU A 17 -0.66 -7.06 7.32
C LEU A 17 -2.12 -6.61 7.20
N LEU A 18 -2.45 -5.79 6.19
CA LEU A 18 -3.84 -5.40 5.94
C LEU A 18 -4.71 -6.61 5.55
N LEU A 19 -4.20 -7.51 4.70
CA LEU A 19 -4.89 -8.73 4.32
C LEU A 19 -5.13 -9.67 5.50
N MET A 20 -4.11 -9.86 6.34
CA MET A 20 -4.21 -10.61 7.59
C MET A 20 -5.25 -10.00 8.52
N GLY A 21 -5.32 -8.67 8.62
CA GLY A 21 -6.38 -7.99 9.36
C GLY A 21 -7.79 -8.33 8.85
N ILE A 22 -7.99 -8.40 7.53
CA ILE A 22 -9.27 -8.82 6.94
C ILE A 22 -9.58 -10.27 7.31
N ALA A 23 -8.60 -11.17 7.15
CA ALA A 23 -8.76 -12.59 7.46
C ALA A 23 -9.08 -12.83 8.94
N MET A 24 -8.38 -12.15 9.85
CA MET A 24 -8.61 -12.22 11.30
C MET A 24 -9.99 -11.70 11.67
N LEU A 25 -10.42 -10.55 11.11
CA LEU A 25 -11.73 -9.99 11.39
C LEU A 25 -12.85 -10.94 10.93
N ARG A 26 -12.75 -11.48 9.71
CA ARG A 26 -13.73 -12.45 9.19
C ARG A 26 -13.72 -13.74 9.99
N GLY A 27 -12.53 -14.27 10.30
CA GLY A 27 -12.37 -15.47 11.13
C GLY A 27 -13.02 -15.31 12.50
N TYR A 28 -12.87 -14.15 13.15
CA TYR A 28 -13.53 -13.85 14.42
C TYR A 28 -15.07 -13.93 14.30
N TYR A 29 -15.67 -13.27 13.31
CA TYR A 29 -17.12 -13.30 13.11
C TYR A 29 -17.66 -14.67 12.69
N THR A 30 -16.83 -15.49 12.02
CA THR A 30 -17.22 -16.87 11.69
C THR A 30 -17.16 -17.79 12.89
N LEU A 31 -16.09 -17.73 13.70
CA LEU A 31 -15.92 -18.63 14.84
C LEU A 31 -16.79 -18.26 16.03
N PHE A 32 -16.94 -16.96 16.29
CA PHE A 32 -17.58 -16.46 17.52
C PHE A 32 -18.84 -15.62 17.25
N GLY A 33 -19.01 -15.11 16.02
CA GLY A 33 -20.14 -14.24 15.65
C GLY A 33 -21.30 -14.94 14.94
N GLY A 34 -21.23 -16.26 14.73
CA GLY A 34 -22.29 -17.05 14.07
C GLY A 34 -22.48 -16.75 12.58
N ARG A 35 -21.53 -16.08 11.93
CA ARG A 35 -21.61 -15.70 10.50
C ARG A 35 -20.98 -16.74 9.59
N TYR A 36 -21.67 -17.16 8.53
CA TYR A 36 -21.12 -18.12 7.59
C TYR A 36 -19.89 -17.59 6.84
N ALA A 37 -18.87 -18.44 6.66
CA ALA A 37 -17.60 -18.07 6.02
C ALA A 37 -17.77 -17.58 4.56
N ASN A 38 -18.81 -18.04 3.87
CA ASN A 38 -19.11 -17.69 2.48
C ASN A 38 -20.07 -16.49 2.34
N SER A 39 -20.52 -15.87 3.43
CA SER A 39 -21.51 -14.80 3.40
C SER A 39 -20.92 -13.39 3.52
N PHE A 40 -19.59 -13.25 3.50
CA PHE A 40 -18.94 -11.94 3.56
C PHE A 40 -18.95 -11.25 2.21
N ALA A 41 -19.42 -10.00 2.18
CA ALA A 41 -19.32 -9.18 0.97
C ALA A 41 -17.85 -8.91 0.63
N VAL A 42 -17.54 -8.84 -0.66
CA VAL A 42 -16.17 -8.56 -1.14
C VAL A 42 -15.65 -7.24 -0.57
N MET A 43 -16.52 -6.22 -0.51
CA MET A 43 -16.15 -4.90 0.02
C MET A 43 -16.09 -4.84 1.56
N GLY A 44 -16.60 -5.84 2.28
CA GLY A 44 -16.54 -5.93 3.75
C GLY A 44 -17.44 -4.96 4.52
N GLU A 45 -18.26 -4.15 3.84
CA GLU A 45 -19.17 -3.18 4.46
C GLU A 45 -20.31 -3.84 5.25
N ASP A 46 -20.61 -5.09 4.92
CA ASP A 46 -21.59 -5.97 5.56
C ASP A 46 -21.21 -6.40 6.98
N VAL A 47 -19.96 -6.14 7.39
CA VAL A 47 -19.43 -6.43 8.74
C VAL A 47 -19.41 -5.17 9.59
N SER A 48 -18.79 -4.09 9.10
CA SER A 48 -18.75 -2.78 9.76
C SER A 48 -18.16 -1.71 8.84
N PRO A 49 -18.36 -0.41 9.15
CA PRO A 49 -17.68 0.66 8.43
C PRO A 49 -16.15 0.54 8.47
N PHE A 50 -15.59 -0.02 9.55
CA PHE A 50 -14.14 -0.25 9.65
C PHE A 50 -13.68 -1.37 8.71
N SER A 51 -14.40 -2.49 8.68
CA SER A 51 -14.14 -3.61 7.75
C SER A 51 -14.12 -3.14 6.30
N GLY A 52 -15.11 -2.32 5.92
CA GLY A 52 -15.14 -1.69 4.59
C GLY A 52 -13.89 -0.89 4.27
N ARG A 53 -13.46 -0.02 5.20
CA ARG A 53 -12.23 0.77 5.03
C ARG A 53 -10.98 -0.09 5.00
N LEU A 54 -10.93 -1.18 5.75
CA LEU A 54 -9.83 -2.14 5.75
C LEU A 54 -9.69 -2.84 4.39
N CYS A 55 -10.78 -3.35 3.84
CA CYS A 55 -10.81 -3.91 2.49
C CYS A 55 -10.34 -2.89 1.43
N ARG A 56 -10.82 -1.64 1.50
CA ARG A 56 -10.44 -0.58 0.56
C ARG A 56 -8.98 -0.14 0.72
N ALA A 57 -8.45 -0.11 1.94
CA ALA A 57 -7.04 0.20 2.19
C ALA A 57 -6.12 -0.90 1.64
N HIS A 58 -6.51 -2.17 1.81
CA HIS A 58 -5.80 -3.32 1.22
C HIS A 58 -5.78 -3.25 -0.31
N VAL A 59 -6.95 -3.09 -0.96
CA VAL A 59 -7.06 -2.98 -2.42
C VAL A 59 -6.18 -1.84 -2.94
N ASN A 60 -6.18 -0.69 -2.27
CA ASN A 60 -5.34 0.43 -2.69
C ASN A 60 -3.84 0.11 -2.60
N CYS A 61 -3.39 -0.68 -1.62
CA CYS A 61 -2.00 -1.14 -1.54
C CYS A 61 -1.70 -2.14 -2.67
N TYR A 62 -2.58 -3.13 -2.86
CA TYR A 62 -2.47 -4.16 -3.89
C TYR A 62 -2.36 -3.57 -5.30
N GLU A 63 -3.14 -2.54 -5.62
CA GLU A 63 -3.12 -1.89 -6.94
C GLU A 63 -1.85 -1.09 -7.22
N ASN A 64 -1.16 -0.62 -6.17
CA ASN A 64 0.03 0.24 -6.31
C ASN A 64 1.35 -0.53 -6.17
N LEU A 65 1.34 -1.66 -5.47
CA LEU A 65 2.54 -2.46 -5.21
C LEU A 65 3.23 -2.95 -6.51
N PRO A 66 2.52 -3.42 -7.56
CA PRO A 66 3.17 -3.88 -8.79
C PRO A 66 3.98 -2.79 -9.49
N ALA A 67 3.44 -1.57 -9.58
CA ALA A 67 4.16 -0.43 -10.17
C ALA A 67 5.41 -0.09 -9.35
N PHE A 68 5.28 0.00 -8.03
CA PHE A 68 6.41 0.27 -7.13
C PHE A 68 7.50 -0.80 -7.24
N ALA A 69 7.11 -2.08 -7.25
CA ALA A 69 8.01 -3.22 -7.39
C ALA A 69 8.73 -3.22 -8.75
N ALA A 70 8.02 -2.95 -9.84
CA ALA A 70 8.59 -2.89 -11.18
C ALA A 70 9.66 -1.81 -11.30
N ILE A 71 9.43 -0.61 -10.73
CA ILE A 71 10.40 0.49 -10.76
C ILE A 71 11.66 0.14 -9.97
N ILE A 72 11.51 -0.41 -8.76
CA ILE A 72 12.66 -0.83 -7.94
C ILE A 72 13.42 -1.97 -8.62
N ALA A 73 12.72 -2.95 -9.20
CA ALA A 73 13.34 -4.04 -9.95
C ALA A 73 14.12 -3.52 -11.17
N ALA A 74 13.53 -2.60 -11.95
CA ALA A 74 14.20 -1.99 -13.08
C ALA A 74 15.47 -1.23 -12.65
N ALA A 75 15.40 -0.44 -11.58
CA ALA A 75 16.57 0.23 -11.01
C ALA A 75 17.64 -0.77 -10.52
N HIS A 76 17.22 -1.88 -9.93
CA HIS A 76 18.14 -2.91 -9.46
C HIS A 76 18.86 -3.63 -10.61
N PHE A 77 18.10 -4.13 -11.59
CA PHE A 77 18.66 -4.88 -12.72
C PHE A 77 19.50 -4.03 -13.68
N SER A 78 19.24 -2.72 -13.74
CA SER A 78 20.06 -1.77 -14.51
C SER A 78 21.28 -1.23 -13.74
N GLY A 79 21.49 -1.65 -12.49
CA GLY A 79 22.59 -1.14 -11.66
C GLY A 79 22.40 0.29 -11.15
N GLN A 80 21.18 0.84 -11.24
CA GLN A 80 20.81 2.22 -10.90
C GLN A 80 20.06 2.34 -9.56
N SER A 81 20.35 1.45 -8.59
CA SER A 81 19.66 1.46 -7.28
C SER A 81 19.86 2.77 -6.51
N ASN A 82 20.99 3.46 -6.73
CA ASN A 82 21.30 4.79 -6.18
C ASN A 82 20.25 5.88 -6.50
N ILE A 83 19.47 5.73 -7.58
CA ILE A 83 18.38 6.66 -7.93
C ILE A 83 17.18 6.49 -6.99
N THR A 84 16.90 5.25 -6.58
CA THR A 84 15.71 4.91 -5.80
C THR A 84 15.98 4.97 -4.29
N ASP A 85 17.17 4.57 -3.86
CA ASP A 85 17.55 4.42 -2.46
C ASP A 85 17.24 5.64 -1.56
N PRO A 86 17.53 6.90 -1.97
CA PRO A 86 17.34 8.06 -1.08
C PRO A 86 15.87 8.36 -0.72
N LEU A 87 14.93 8.02 -1.60
CA LEU A 87 13.50 8.34 -1.42
C LEU A 87 12.64 7.11 -1.10
N ALA A 88 13.23 5.92 -1.08
CA ALA A 88 12.48 4.69 -0.97
C ALA A 88 11.71 4.56 0.36
N LEU A 89 12.36 4.87 1.48
CA LEU A 89 11.71 4.84 2.79
C LEU A 89 10.65 5.95 2.95
N TRP A 90 10.81 7.08 2.25
CA TRP A 90 9.80 8.13 2.23
C TRP A 90 8.54 7.70 1.47
N ALA A 91 8.69 7.01 0.34
CA ALA A 91 7.56 6.43 -0.39
C ALA A 91 6.83 5.38 0.46
N LEU A 92 7.58 4.52 1.17
CA LEU A 92 7.00 3.55 2.11
C LEU A 92 6.25 4.24 3.26
N ALA A 93 6.85 5.24 3.90
CA ALA A 93 6.21 5.98 4.99
C ALA A 93 4.91 6.65 4.52
N ALA A 94 4.92 7.26 3.33
CA ALA A 94 3.72 7.86 2.74
C ALA A 94 2.62 6.81 2.48
N ARG A 95 2.97 5.60 2.02
CA ARG A 95 2.03 4.49 1.85
C ARG A 95 1.38 4.07 3.17
N ILE A 96 2.19 3.81 4.19
CA ILE A 96 1.71 3.37 5.51
C ILE A 96 0.80 4.44 6.12
N ALA A 97 1.22 5.71 6.08
CA ALA A 97 0.43 6.82 6.57
C ALA A 97 -0.91 6.94 5.81
N GLN A 98 -0.90 6.79 4.48
CA GLN A 98 -2.09 6.91 3.64
C GLN A 98 -3.12 5.82 3.96
N SER A 99 -2.69 4.57 4.09
CA SER A 99 -3.55 3.46 4.54
C SER A 99 -4.09 3.70 5.95
N THR A 100 -3.24 4.15 6.87
CA THR A 100 -3.63 4.38 8.27
C THR A 100 -4.70 5.47 8.39
N VAL A 101 -4.52 6.60 7.68
CA VAL A 101 -5.54 7.66 7.63
C VAL A 101 -6.85 7.14 7.05
N HIS A 102 -6.80 6.24 6.05
CA HIS A 102 -7.99 5.61 5.47
C HIS A 102 -8.72 4.75 6.50
N LEU A 103 -8.00 3.94 7.26
CA LEU A 103 -8.59 3.09 8.30
C LEU A 103 -9.29 3.93 9.38
N ILE A 104 -8.69 5.07 9.75
CA ILE A 104 -9.20 5.93 10.83
C ILE A 104 -10.40 6.77 10.38
N SER A 105 -10.40 7.37 9.19
CA SER A 105 -11.40 8.39 8.84
C SER A 105 -11.68 8.55 7.35
N THR A 106 -12.96 8.86 7.04
CA THR A 106 -13.45 9.23 5.70
C THR A 106 -13.92 10.68 5.63
N ARG A 107 -13.69 11.49 6.65
CA ARG A 107 -14.02 12.94 6.64
C ARG A 107 -13.23 13.66 5.55
N ASN A 108 -13.76 14.77 5.03
CA ASN A 108 -13.15 15.51 3.92
C ASN A 108 -11.65 15.83 4.14
N ARG A 109 -11.27 16.30 5.34
CA ARG A 109 -9.85 16.55 5.69
C ARG A 109 -8.97 15.29 5.60
N ALA A 110 -9.47 14.14 6.05
CA ALA A 110 -8.77 12.87 5.96
C ALA A 110 -8.65 12.38 4.51
N VAL A 111 -9.68 12.62 3.68
CA VAL A 111 -9.61 12.36 2.24
C VAL A 111 -8.51 13.20 1.57
N MET A 112 -8.46 14.50 1.85
CA MET A 112 -7.42 15.39 1.33
C MET A 112 -6.02 14.93 1.77
N MET A 113 -5.84 14.57 3.05
CA MET A 113 -4.56 14.07 3.55
C MET A 113 -4.11 12.78 2.82
N ARG A 114 -5.02 11.82 2.58
CA ARG A 114 -4.71 10.61 1.81
C ARG A 114 -4.30 10.94 0.38
N PHE A 115 -5.00 11.89 -0.23
CA PHE A 115 -4.66 12.35 -1.58
C PHE A 115 -3.26 12.98 -1.61
N SER A 116 -2.92 13.82 -0.65
CA SER A 116 -1.57 14.40 -0.53
C SER A 116 -0.49 13.33 -0.36
N LEU A 117 -0.73 12.33 0.49
CA LEU A 117 0.20 11.21 0.70
C LEU A 117 0.33 10.31 -0.54
N LEU A 118 -0.74 10.15 -1.32
CA LEU A 118 -0.69 9.46 -2.61
C LEU A 118 0.14 10.27 -3.62
N MET A 119 -0.03 11.59 -3.66
CA MET A 119 0.73 12.48 -4.54
C MET A 119 2.24 12.40 -4.27
N VAL A 120 2.65 12.37 -2.99
CA VAL A 120 4.08 12.15 -2.64
C VAL A 120 4.61 10.88 -3.29
N GLN A 121 3.87 9.77 -3.20
CA GLN A 121 4.30 8.49 -3.78
C GLN A 121 4.36 8.53 -5.31
N TRP A 122 3.40 9.19 -5.96
CA TRP A 122 3.39 9.35 -7.41
C TRP A 122 4.54 10.21 -7.90
N VAL A 123 4.80 11.35 -7.26
CA VAL A 123 5.92 12.22 -7.62
C VAL A 123 7.25 11.48 -7.49
N ILE A 124 7.47 10.76 -6.38
CA ILE A 124 8.69 9.95 -6.19
C ILE A 124 8.85 8.93 -7.33
N GLN A 125 7.80 8.16 -7.62
CA GLN A 125 7.84 7.12 -8.66
C GLN A 125 8.04 7.70 -10.07
N VAL A 126 7.39 8.81 -10.41
CA VAL A 126 7.56 9.49 -11.71
C VAL A 126 8.99 10.00 -11.85
N VAL A 127 9.55 10.63 -10.81
CA VAL A 127 10.95 11.08 -10.81
C VAL A 127 11.92 9.91 -11.01
N TRP A 128 11.67 8.77 -10.35
CA TRP A 128 12.48 7.57 -10.55
C TRP A 128 12.40 7.05 -11.97
N ILE A 129 11.20 6.92 -12.54
CA ILE A 129 11.00 6.45 -13.92
C ILE A 129 11.78 7.34 -14.89
N VAL A 130 11.60 8.67 -14.79
CA VAL A 130 12.28 9.62 -15.68
C VAL A 130 13.80 9.50 -15.58
N LYS A 131 14.35 9.43 -14.36
CA LYS A 131 15.80 9.32 -14.14
C LYS A 131 16.38 7.99 -14.59
N ILE A 132 15.67 6.89 -14.36
CA ILE A 132 16.12 5.57 -14.81
C ILE A 132 16.13 5.52 -16.33
N LEU A 133 15.04 5.97 -16.98
CA LEU A 133 14.95 6.02 -18.44
C LEU A 133 16.00 6.94 -19.07
N SER A 134 16.30 8.09 -18.46
CA SER A 134 17.31 9.02 -19.00
C SER A 134 18.74 8.48 -18.94
N ASN A 135 19.02 7.53 -18.05
CA ASN A 135 20.34 6.91 -17.87
C ASN A 135 20.46 5.56 -18.59
N LEU A 136 19.41 5.10 -19.28
CA LEU A 136 19.45 3.89 -20.11
C LEU A 136 19.93 4.16 -21.55
N GLY A 137 19.91 5.43 -21.99
CA GLY A 137 20.50 5.87 -23.25
C GLY A 137 21.95 6.27 -23.07
#